data_AF-A0A1E4G865-F1
#
_entry.id   AF-A0A1E4G865-F1
#
_cell.length_a   1.000
_cell.length_b   1.000
_cell.length_c   1.000
_cell.angle_alpha   90.00
_cell.angle_beta   90.00
_cell.angle_gamma   90.00
#
_symmetry.space_group_name_H-M   'P 1'
#
loop_
_entity.id
_entity.type
_entity.pdbx_description
1 polymer ?
#
loop_
_entity_poly.entity_id
_entity_poly.type
_entity_poly.pdbx_seq_one_letter_code
_entity_poly.pdbx_strand_id
1 'polypeptide(L)'
;MHKSRSRLATARARQLAMYLAHVVFGRSLTEIGEAFGRDRTTVSYACALIEDMRDDPRFDAEVCALERTLEARLAGDDDHAA
;
A
#
# COMPACT_ATOMS: atom_id res chain seq x y z
N MET A 1 3.37 25.98 13.51
CA MET A 1 3.91 24.60 13.49
C MET A 1 2.77 23.61 13.22
N HIS A 2 2.58 23.16 11.97
CA HIS A 2 1.44 22.32 11.57
C HIS A 2 1.63 20.86 12.03
N LYS A 3 1.34 20.60 13.31
CA LYS A 3 1.54 19.29 13.99
C LYS A 3 0.65 18.15 13.46
N SER A 4 -0.35 18.45 12.61
CA SER A 4 -1.32 17.46 12.10
C SER A 4 -1.07 17.01 10.65
N ARG A 5 -0.49 17.86 9.79
CA ARG A 5 -0.30 17.54 8.37
C ARG A 5 0.76 16.45 8.14
N SER A 6 1.86 16.49 8.88
CA SER A 6 2.91 15.47 8.80
C SER A 6 2.39 14.09 9.26
N ARG A 7 1.59 14.05 10.32
CA ARG A 7 0.97 12.81 10.81
C ARG A 7 -0.01 12.21 9.80
N LEU A 8 -0.79 13.06 9.13
CA LEU A 8 -1.70 12.62 8.07
C LEU A 8 -0.93 12.03 6.88
N ALA A 9 0.15 12.69 6.43
CA ALA A 9 1.00 12.15 5.36
C ALA A 9 1.62 10.80 5.74
N THR A 10 2.15 10.66 6.97
CA THR A 10 2.68 9.37 7.47
C THR A 10 1.60 8.31 7.62
N ALA A 11 0.36 8.68 7.97
CA ALA A 11 -0.76 7.74 8.03
C ALA A 11 -1.15 7.26 6.64
N ARG A 12 -1.26 8.17 5.67
CA ARG A 12 -1.56 7.87 4.26
C ARG A 12 -0.52 6.97 3.63
N ALA A 13 0.77 7.26 3.83
CA ALA A 13 1.86 6.42 3.32
C ALA A 13 1.78 4.98 3.87
N ARG A 14 1.41 4.82 5.15
CA ARG A 14 1.22 3.49 5.74
C ARG A 14 0.00 2.77 5.19
N GLN A 15 -1.11 3.48 4.98
CA GLN A 15 -2.31 2.91 4.38
C GLN A 15 -2.04 2.44 2.95
N LEU A 16 -1.31 3.24 2.17
CA LEU A 16 -0.87 2.85 0.82
C LEU A 16 0.08 1.64 0.85
N ALA A 17 1.02 1.59 1.79
CA ALA A 17 1.90 0.44 1.93
C ALA A 17 1.13 -0.86 2.28
N MET A 18 0.13 -0.76 3.17
CA MET A 18 -0.76 -1.87 3.48
C MET A 18 -1.56 -2.33 2.26
N TYR A 19 -2.08 -1.38 1.49
CA TYR A 19 -2.81 -1.66 0.25
C TYR A 19 -1.94 -2.39 -0.77
N LEU A 20 -0.76 -1.84 -1.09
CA LEU A 20 0.19 -2.44 -2.06
C LEU A 20 0.64 -3.84 -1.60
N ALA A 21 0.80 -4.05 -0.29
CA ALA A 21 1.10 -5.38 0.23
C ALA A 21 0.00 -6.40 -0.03
N HIS A 22 -1.25 -5.96 -0.03
CA HIS A 22 -2.38 -6.81 -0.34
C HIS A 22 -2.51 -7.04 -1.85
N VAL A 23 -2.51 -5.98 -2.67
CA VAL A 23 -2.84 -6.09 -4.10
C VAL A 23 -1.67 -6.51 -4.98
N VAL A 24 -0.45 -6.06 -4.69
CA VAL A 24 0.75 -6.39 -5.50
C VAL A 24 1.42 -7.67 -4.99
N PHE A 25 1.61 -7.80 -3.67
CA PHE A 25 2.34 -8.94 -3.09
C PHE A 25 1.41 -10.10 -2.66
N GLY A 26 0.09 -9.96 -2.82
CA GLY A 26 -0.88 -11.02 -2.51
C GLY A 26 -0.93 -11.42 -1.02
N ARG A 27 -0.43 -10.58 -0.11
CA ARG A 27 -0.41 -10.89 1.32
C ARG A 27 -1.82 -10.79 1.91
N SER A 28 -2.12 -11.68 2.85
CA SER A 28 -3.38 -11.63 3.57
C SER A 28 -3.45 -10.44 4.52
N LEU A 29 -4.67 -9.98 4.84
CA LEU A 29 -4.88 -8.85 5.76
C LEU A 29 -4.32 -9.14 7.17
N THR A 30 -4.29 -10.41 7.57
CA THR A 30 -3.73 -10.84 8.86
C THR A 30 -2.20 -10.72 8.85
N GLU A 31 -1.52 -11.26 7.85
CA GLU A 31 -0.05 -11.15 7.72
C GLU A 31 0.42 -9.69 7.67
N ILE A 32 -0.31 -8.85 6.91
CA ILE A 32 -0.03 -7.41 6.85
C ILE A 32 -0.28 -6.76 8.21
N GLY A 33 -1.37 -7.12 8.89
CA GLY A 33 -1.68 -6.62 10.23
C GLY A 33 -0.54 -6.90 11.21
N GLU A 34 -0.07 -8.15 11.26
CA GLU A 34 1.06 -8.56 12.08
C GLU A 34 2.33 -7.79 11.74
N ALA A 35 2.68 -7.66 10.46
CA ALA A 35 3.87 -6.94 10.00
C ALA A 35 3.85 -5.45 10.38
N PHE A 36 2.68 -4.82 10.43
CA PHE A 36 2.51 -3.42 10.80
C PHE A 36 2.15 -3.20 12.28
N GLY A 37 2.02 -4.27 13.07
CA GLY A 37 1.57 -4.22 14.47
C GLY A 37 0.15 -3.66 14.62
N ARG A 38 -0.76 -4.05 13.73
CA ARG A 38 -2.15 -3.58 13.64
C ARG A 38 -3.11 -4.75 13.49
N ASP A 39 -4.37 -4.53 13.89
CA ASP A 39 -5.43 -5.51 13.66
C ASP A 39 -5.75 -5.62 12.15
N ARG A 40 -6.13 -6.82 11.69
CA ARG A 40 -6.53 -7.06 10.29
C ARG A 40 -7.62 -6.11 9.79
N THR A 41 -8.52 -5.65 10.67
CA THR A 41 -9.56 -4.67 10.34
C THR A 41 -8.99 -3.28 10.05
N THR A 42 -7.84 -2.93 10.65
CA THR A 42 -7.11 -1.69 10.30
C THR A 42 -6.56 -1.77 8.88
N VAL A 43 -6.06 -2.94 8.47
CA VAL A 43 -5.59 -3.18 7.11
C VAL A 43 -6.75 -3.16 6.12
N SER A 44 -7.87 -3.81 6.47
CA SER A 44 -9.11 -3.76 5.68
C SER A 44 -9.58 -2.33 5.48
N TYR A 45 -9.58 -1.52 6.55
CA TYR A 45 -9.94 -0.10 6.48
C TYR A 45 -8.97 0.69 5.61
N ALA A 46 -7.66 0.44 5.74
CA ALA A 46 -6.65 1.06 4.89
C ALA A 46 -6.88 0.75 3.40
N CYS A 47 -7.17 -0.50 3.05
CA CYS A 47 -7.44 -0.89 1.67
C CYS A 47 -8.68 -0.18 1.13
N ALA A 48 -9.80 -0.21 1.87
CA ALA A 48 -11.02 0.48 1.47
C ALA A 48 -10.82 1.99 1.29
N LEU A 49 -10.01 2.61 2.15
CA LEU A 49 -9.71 4.03 2.07
C LEU A 49 -8.79 4.40 0.90
N ILE A 50 -7.89 3.50 0.49
CA ILE A 50 -7.08 3.72 -0.72
C ILE A 50 -7.96 3.55 -1.96
N GLU A 51 -8.82 2.53 -2.00
CA GLU A 51 -9.78 2.36 -3.10
C GLU A 51 -10.69 3.57 -3.28
N ASP A 52 -11.25 4.12 -2.19
CA ASP A 52 -12.03 5.37 -2.21
C ASP A 52 -11.23 6.56 -2.77
N MET A 53 -9.92 6.63 -2.50
CA MET A 53 -9.07 7.67 -3.08
C MET A 53 -8.78 7.46 -4.56
N ARG A 54 -8.82 6.22 -5.07
CA ARG A 54 -8.61 5.90 -6.50
C ARG A 54 -9.75 6.39 -7.39
N ASP A 55 -10.87 6.84 -6.81
CA ASP A 55 -11.89 7.57 -7.55
C ASP A 55 -11.36 8.91 -8.12
N ASP A 56 -10.27 9.47 -7.57
CA ASP A 56 -9.54 10.58 -8.18
C ASP A 56 -8.57 10.06 -9.27
N PRO A 57 -8.79 10.40 -10.56
CA PRO A 57 -7.96 9.92 -11.67
C PRO A 57 -6.48 10.27 -11.52
N ARG A 58 -6.15 11.37 -10.85
CA ARG A 58 -4.76 11.75 -10.61
C ARG A 58 -4.10 10.79 -9.62
N PHE A 59 -4.79 10.51 -8.51
CA PHE A 59 -4.28 9.61 -7.50
C PHE A 59 -4.19 8.19 -8.04
N ASP A 60 -5.20 7.72 -8.78
CA ASP A 60 -5.18 6.41 -9.41
C ASP A 60 -4.00 6.25 -10.38
N ALA A 61 -3.71 7.27 -11.20
CA ALA A 61 -2.55 7.23 -12.09
C ALA A 61 -1.21 7.12 -11.32
N GLU A 62 -1.09 7.82 -10.19
CA GLU A 62 0.08 7.75 -9.31
C GLU A 62 0.22 6.35 -8.67
N VAL A 63 -0.87 5.77 -8.18
CA VAL A 63 -0.88 4.40 -7.60
C VAL A 63 -0.58 3.35 -8.66
N CYS A 64 -1.24 3.42 -9.83
CA CYS A 64 -0.99 2.53 -10.97
C CYS A 64 0.47 2.54 -11.42
N ALA A 65 1.13 3.70 -11.41
CA ALA A 65 2.55 3.79 -11.75
C ALA A 65 3.44 3.08 -10.73
N LEU A 66 3.08 3.17 -9.44
CA LEU A 66 3.78 2.48 -8.38
C LEU A 66 3.57 0.97 -8.43
N GLU A 67 2.33 0.51 -8.65
CA GLU A 67 2.00 -0.91 -8.84
C GLU A 67 2.83 -1.53 -9.96
N ARG A 68 2.83 -0.92 -11.15
CA ARG A 68 3.64 -1.38 -12.29
C ARG A 68 5.14 -1.45 -11.97
N THR A 69 5.65 -0.48 -11.21
CA THR A 69 7.07 -0.46 -10.83
C THR A 69 7.41 -1.63 -9.90
N LEU A 70 6.52 -1.92 -8.94
CA LEU A 70 6.71 -3.03 -8.00
C LEU A 70 6.56 -4.38 -8.69
N GLU A 71 5.57 -4.53 -9.57
CA GLU A 71 5.37 -5.75 -10.38
C GLU A 71 6.57 -6.02 -11.29
N ALA A 72 7.07 -4.99 -11.98
CA ALA A 72 8.27 -5.12 -12.81
C ALA A 72 9.49 -5.52 -11.99
N ARG A 73 9.60 -5.03 -10.74
CA ARG A 73 10.67 -5.41 -9.82
C ARG A 73 10.57 -6.88 -9.43
N LEU A 74 9.36 -7.36 -9.09
CA LEU A 74 9.10 -8.76 -8.77
C LEU A 74 9.40 -9.69 -9.95
N ALA A 75 8.96 -9.32 -11.16
CA ALA A 75 9.22 -10.10 -12.37
C ALA A 75 10.71 -10.11 -12.78
N GLY A 76 11.47 -9.09 -12.38
CA GLY A 76 12.91 -9.01 -12.59
C GLY A 76 13.76 -9.64 -11.49
N ASP A 77 13.19 -9.90 -10.32
CA ASP A 77 13.87 -10.55 -9.18
C ASP A 77 13.87 -12.09 -9.27
N ASP A 78 13.28 -12.67 -10.34
CA ASP A 78 13.39 -14.10 -10.69
C ASP A 78 14.78 -14.50 -11.26
N ASP A 79 15.70 -13.55 -11.46
CA ASP A 79 17.04 -13.79 -12.07
C ASP A 79 18.21 -13.76 -11.05
N HIS A 80 17.93 -13.73 -9.73
CA HIS A 80 18.97 -13.75 -8.68
C HIS A 80 18.88 -14.92 -7.69
N ALA A 81 18.26 -16.02 -8.10
CA ALA A 81 18.38 -17.33 -7.45
C ALA A 81 19.27 -18.28 -8.27
N ALA A 82 20.58 -18.00 -8.31
CA ALA A 82 21.62 -18.95 -8.77
C ALA A 82 22.93 -18.74 -8.00
#